data_AF-A0A2P6PZE4-F1
#
_entry.id   AF-A0A2P6PZE4-F1
#
_cell.length_a   1.000
_cell.length_b   1.000
_cell.length_c   1.000
_cell.angle_alpha   90.00
_cell.angle_beta   90.00
_cell.angle_gamma   90.00
#
_symmetry.space_group_name_H-M   'P 1'
#
loop_
_entity.id
_entity.type
_entity.pdbx_description
1 polymer ?
#
loop_
_entity_poly.entity_id
_entity_poly.type
_entity_poly.pdbx_seq_one_letter_code
_entity_poly.pdbx_strand_id
1 'polypeptide(L)'
;MTTNLQKWRVPLSLLRRYDGVSAHNARRLLHDGPDTVEELLDRHVVKKEKHLDDEEEELLNRRRLTTTRREALCLYRDILRATRFFMWTDSRGVLWRDVLRENARKEFEEARFETDPEVVTRLLIGGHDAVQSALDKLAEKQRQQIQKERGRGGDQQ
;
A
#
# COMPACT_ATOMS: atom_id res chain seq x y z
N MET A 1 -11.92 10.49 -44.20
CA MET A 1 -11.08 10.65 -43.00
C MET A 1 -11.33 9.45 -42.09
N THR A 2 -10.37 8.55 -42.00
CA THR A 2 -10.53 7.20 -41.43
C THR A 2 -10.27 7.22 -39.92
N THR A 3 -11.25 6.77 -39.13
CA THR A 3 -11.16 6.66 -37.68
C THR A 3 -10.46 5.35 -37.29
N ASN A 4 -9.25 5.45 -36.77
CA ASN A 4 -8.49 4.32 -36.24
C ASN A 4 -9.10 3.88 -34.89
N LEU A 5 -10.03 2.92 -34.92
CA LEU A 5 -10.46 2.14 -33.77
C LEU A 5 -9.32 1.19 -33.36
N GLN A 6 -8.43 1.65 -32.48
CA GLN A 6 -7.48 0.78 -31.79
C GLN A 6 -8.27 -0.20 -30.91
N LYS A 7 -8.41 -1.43 -31.40
CA LYS A 7 -8.96 -2.58 -30.65
C LYS A 7 -8.04 -2.86 -29.45
N TRP A 8 -8.51 -2.50 -28.27
CA TRP A 8 -7.94 -2.92 -26.99
C TRP A 8 -8.24 -4.41 -26.78
N ARG A 9 -7.45 -5.30 -27.39
CA ARG A 9 -7.35 -6.67 -26.91
C ARG A 9 -6.24 -6.71 -25.87
N VAL A 10 -6.59 -6.53 -24.60
CA VAL A 10 -5.74 -7.04 -23.53
C VAL A 10 -6.04 -8.55 -23.46
N PRO A 11 -5.09 -9.44 -23.77
CA PRO A 11 -5.35 -10.87 -23.67
C PRO A 11 -5.60 -11.21 -22.20
N LEU A 12 -6.83 -11.59 -21.87
CA LEU A 12 -7.21 -12.13 -20.56
C LEU A 12 -6.45 -13.44 -20.22
N SER A 13 -5.64 -13.95 -21.15
CA SER A 13 -4.81 -15.15 -21.02
C SER A 13 -3.53 -14.97 -20.21
N LEU A 14 -3.19 -13.75 -19.75
CA LEU A 14 -2.11 -13.55 -18.77
C LEU A 14 -2.58 -13.65 -17.31
N LEU A 15 -3.87 -13.91 -17.08
CA LEU A 15 -4.45 -14.06 -15.74
C LEU A 15 -4.53 -15.52 -15.24
N ARG A 16 -3.73 -16.44 -15.81
CA ARG A 16 -3.69 -17.84 -15.36
C ARG A 16 -2.27 -18.39 -15.26
N ARG A 17 -1.61 -18.06 -14.14
CA ARG A 17 -0.80 -18.94 -13.29
C ARG A 17 0.08 -18.07 -12.39
N TYR A 18 -0.35 -17.85 -11.15
CA TYR A 18 0.55 -17.65 -10.01
C TYR A 18 -0.10 -18.26 -8.76
N ASP A 19 -0.53 -19.52 -8.88
CA ASP A 19 -0.44 -20.43 -7.74
C ASP A 19 1.01 -20.89 -7.67
N GLY A 20 1.66 -20.62 -6.54
CA GLY A 20 2.98 -21.12 -6.25
C GLY A 20 4.03 -20.02 -6.13
N VAL A 21 4.50 -19.87 -4.89
CA VAL A 21 5.76 -19.25 -4.49
C VAL A 21 5.73 -17.72 -4.34
N SER A 22 5.23 -17.30 -3.18
CA SER A 22 6.09 -16.50 -2.32
C SER A 22 5.89 -16.84 -0.85
N ALA A 23 6.35 -18.04 -0.48
CA ALA A 23 6.82 -18.34 0.87
C ALA A 23 8.13 -17.58 1.20
N HIS A 24 8.36 -16.38 0.62
CA HIS A 24 9.51 -15.52 0.89
C HIS A 24 9.18 -14.42 1.92
N ASN A 25 8.01 -14.49 2.55
CA ASN A 25 7.78 -13.82 3.84
C ASN A 25 8.27 -14.68 5.02
N ALA A 26 8.97 -15.79 4.76
CA ALA A 26 9.71 -16.48 5.78
C ALA A 26 10.83 -15.58 6.30
N ARG A 27 10.57 -14.98 7.46
CA ARG A 27 11.56 -14.76 8.52
C ARG A 27 12.76 -13.89 8.10
N ARG A 28 12.53 -12.57 8.11
CA ARG A 28 13.53 -11.69 8.71
C ARG A 28 12.89 -11.07 9.95
N LEU A 29 12.83 -11.88 11.01
CA LEU A 29 12.69 -11.37 12.37
C LEU A 29 13.93 -10.52 12.64
N LEU A 30 13.83 -9.22 12.35
CA LEU A 30 14.78 -8.23 12.86
C LEU A 30 14.41 -7.82 14.30
N HIS A 31 13.42 -8.49 14.90
CA HIS A 31 12.87 -8.14 16.19
C HIS A 31 12.47 -9.38 16.96
N ASP A 32 12.86 -9.40 18.24
CA ASP A 32 12.39 -10.35 19.23
C ASP A 32 10.90 -10.08 19.52
N GLY A 33 10.03 -11.01 19.13
CA GLY A 33 8.64 -11.09 19.62
C GLY A 33 7.56 -11.16 18.51
N PRO A 34 6.50 -11.99 18.69
CA PRO A 34 5.37 -12.06 17.76
C PRO A 34 4.43 -10.86 17.94
N ASP A 35 4.06 -10.19 16.84
CA ASP A 35 3.08 -9.10 16.82
C ASP A 35 1.65 -9.65 17.02
N THR A 36 1.27 -10.04 18.24
CA THR A 36 -0.14 -10.24 18.59
C THR A 36 -0.76 -8.88 18.92
N VAL A 37 -1.98 -8.64 18.40
CA VAL A 37 -2.76 -7.42 18.72
C VAL A 37 -2.92 -7.22 20.23
N GLU A 38 -2.95 -8.31 20.99
CA GLU A 38 -3.06 -8.32 22.45
C GLU A 38 -1.80 -7.72 23.13
N GLU A 39 -0.60 -8.03 22.64
CA GLU A 39 0.67 -7.47 23.15
C GLU A 39 0.94 -6.04 22.67
N LEU A 40 0.30 -5.62 21.56
CA LEU A 40 0.29 -4.23 21.12
C LEU A 40 -0.67 -3.38 21.97
N LEU A 41 -1.86 -3.91 22.29
CA LEU A 41 -2.82 -3.26 23.18
C LEU A 41 -2.28 -3.16 24.61
N ASP A 42 -1.67 -4.22 25.14
CA ASP A 42 -1.11 -4.22 26.50
C ASP A 42 0.05 -3.21 26.69
N ARG A 43 0.68 -2.80 25.58
CA ARG A 43 1.79 -1.83 25.53
C ARG A 43 1.33 -0.38 25.31
N HIS A 44 0.16 -0.18 24.71
CA HIS A 44 -0.36 1.16 24.34
C HIS A 44 -1.62 1.56 25.14
N VAL A 45 -2.23 0.64 25.88
CA VAL A 45 -3.30 0.95 26.84
C VAL A 45 -2.65 1.40 28.15
N VAL A 46 -2.97 2.62 28.59
CA VAL A 46 -2.42 3.26 29.79
C VAL A 46 -2.73 2.40 31.02
N LYS A 47 -1.72 1.67 31.51
CA LYS A 47 -1.77 1.03 32.83
C LYS A 47 -1.61 2.10 33.91
N LYS A 48 -2.43 1.99 34.96
CA LYS A 48 -2.54 2.92 36.10
C LYS A 48 -1.17 3.42 36.55
N GLU A 49 -1.03 4.75 36.60
CA GLU A 49 0.20 5.52 36.77
C GLU A 49 1.16 4.94 37.81
N LYS A 50 2.29 4.41 37.33
CA LYS A 50 3.54 4.37 38.08
C LYS A 50 4.37 5.54 37.60
N HIS A 51 4.97 6.29 38.50
CA HIS A 51 5.96 7.32 38.18
C HIS A 51 7.10 6.63 37.40
N LEU A 52 7.13 6.79 36.08
CA LEU A 52 8.13 6.17 35.22
C LEU A 52 9.47 6.86 35.49
N ASP A 53 10.54 6.08 35.67
CA ASP A 53 11.90 6.61 35.71
C ASP A 53 12.31 7.12 34.31
N ASP A 54 13.22 8.10 34.25
CA ASP A 54 13.69 8.71 32.99
C ASP A 54 14.17 7.65 31.96
N GLU A 55 14.73 6.53 32.42
CA GLU A 55 15.12 5.38 31.58
C GLU A 55 13.93 4.67 30.91
N GLU A 56 12.79 4.54 31.60
CA GLU A 56 11.60 3.89 31.04
C GLU A 56 10.96 4.75 29.95
N GLU A 57 10.98 6.08 30.10
CA GLU A 57 10.49 7.02 29.08
C GLU A 57 11.37 6.99 27.81
N GLU A 58 12.70 6.93 27.97
CA GLU A 58 13.63 6.79 26.85
C GLU A 58 13.43 5.47 26.08
N LEU A 59 13.21 4.36 26.80
CA LEU A 59 12.92 3.06 26.19
C LEU A 59 11.60 3.06 25.41
N LEU A 60 10.56 3.72 25.94
CA LEU A 60 9.28 3.88 25.24
C LEU A 60 9.43 4.72 23.97
N ASN A 61 10.18 5.83 24.03
CA ASN A 61 10.47 6.65 22.86
C ASN A 61 11.25 5.86 21.79
N ARG A 62 12.27 5.09 22.19
CA ARG A 62 13.00 4.21 21.28
C ARG A 62 12.10 3.15 20.64
N ARG A 63 11.20 2.54 21.40
CA ARG A 63 10.22 1.56 20.87
C ARG A 63 9.25 2.22 19.88
N ARG A 64 8.68 3.39 20.18
CA ARG A 64 7.78 4.14 19.29
C ARG A 64 8.44 4.54 17.97
N LEU A 65 9.72 4.93 18.01
CA LEU A 65 10.49 5.21 16.80
C LEU A 65 10.68 3.95 15.94
N THR A 66 10.82 2.77 16.55
CA THR A 66 10.89 1.52 15.77
C THR A 66 9.55 1.11 15.17
N THR A 67 8.42 1.36 15.84
CA THR A 67 7.09 1.00 15.31
C THR A 67 6.70 1.89 14.14
N THR A 68 6.83 3.21 14.27
CA THR A 68 6.55 4.18 13.19
C THR A 68 7.41 3.93 11.95
N ARG A 69 8.70 3.64 12.13
CA ARG A 69 9.59 3.26 11.01
C ARG A 69 9.15 1.96 10.32
N ARG A 70 8.68 0.96 11.07
CA ARG A 70 8.17 -0.29 10.50
C ARG A 70 6.91 -0.04 9.69
N GLU A 71 5.98 0.76 10.21
CA GLU A 71 4.73 1.13 9.55
C GLU A 71 5.01 1.87 8.23
N ALA A 72 5.91 2.85 8.26
CA ALA A 72 6.35 3.55 7.04
C ALA A 72 6.90 2.59 5.98
N LEU A 73 7.77 1.66 6.36
CA LEU A 73 8.31 0.66 5.43
C LEU A 73 7.24 -0.34 4.96
N CYS A 74 6.26 -0.66 5.80
CA CYS A 74 5.13 -1.51 5.42
C CYS A 74 4.30 -0.82 4.34
N LEU A 75 3.87 0.42 4.60
CA LEU A 75 3.13 1.27 3.67
C LEU A 75 3.87 1.44 2.34
N TYR A 76 5.18 1.73 2.37
CA TYR A 76 5.98 1.85 1.15
C TYR A 76 5.93 0.56 0.30
N ARG A 77 6.07 -0.60 0.94
CA ARG A 77 5.97 -1.90 0.24
C ARG A 77 4.56 -2.15 -0.29
N ASP A 78 3.53 -1.72 0.42
CA ASP A 78 2.14 -1.85 -0.02
C ASP A 78 1.86 -0.96 -1.24
N ILE A 79 2.38 0.26 -1.28
CA ILE A 79 2.35 1.11 -2.47
C ILE A 79 3.04 0.40 -3.65
N LEU A 80 4.24 -0.16 -3.44
CA LEU A 80 4.95 -0.89 -4.51
C LEU A 80 4.20 -2.12 -5.01
N ARG A 81 3.42 -2.78 -4.15
CA ARG A 81 2.53 -3.89 -4.54
C ARG A 81 1.31 -3.37 -5.30
N ALA A 82 0.65 -2.34 -4.79
CA ALA A 82 -0.54 -1.74 -5.40
C ALA A 82 -0.25 -1.21 -6.81
N THR A 83 0.87 -0.51 -7.01
CA THR A 83 1.29 0.04 -8.31
C THR A 83 1.46 -1.03 -9.40
N ARG A 84 1.61 -2.31 -9.04
CA ARG A 84 1.69 -3.40 -10.02
C ARG A 84 0.41 -3.53 -10.85
N PHE A 85 -0.75 -3.19 -10.27
CA PHE A 85 -2.03 -3.26 -10.97
C PHE A 85 -2.25 -2.12 -11.97
N PHE A 86 -1.45 -1.05 -11.89
CA PHE A 86 -1.57 0.15 -12.72
C PHE A 86 -0.76 0.01 -14.02
N MET A 87 -1.17 -0.93 -14.89
CA MET A 87 -0.43 -1.29 -16.11
C MET A 87 -0.76 -0.45 -17.36
N TRP A 88 -1.55 0.61 -17.22
CA TRP A 88 -1.91 1.49 -18.35
C TRP A 88 -0.93 2.65 -18.49
N THR A 89 -0.85 3.19 -19.70
CA THR A 89 -0.05 4.37 -20.00
C THR A 89 -0.86 5.65 -19.77
N ASP A 90 -0.16 6.69 -19.33
CA ASP A 90 -0.65 8.06 -19.32
C ASP A 90 -0.77 8.59 -20.76
N SER A 91 -1.41 9.75 -20.91
CA SER A 91 -1.48 10.57 -22.13
C SER A 91 -0.12 10.79 -22.80
N ARG A 92 0.95 10.84 -22.00
CA ARG A 92 2.35 11.00 -22.45
C ARG A 92 3.00 9.67 -22.88
N GLY A 93 2.31 8.55 -22.78
CA GLY A 93 2.82 7.21 -23.08
C GLY A 93 3.61 6.54 -21.95
N VAL A 94 3.74 7.17 -20.78
CA VAL A 94 4.47 6.63 -19.62
C VAL A 94 3.56 5.71 -18.80
N LEU A 95 4.06 4.57 -18.31
CA LEU A 95 3.29 3.67 -17.46
C LEU A 95 2.98 4.32 -16.10
N TRP A 96 1.71 4.31 -15.71
CA TRP A 96 1.28 4.85 -14.41
C TRP A 96 1.96 4.18 -13.23
N ARG A 97 2.28 2.88 -13.33
CA ARG A 97 3.11 2.17 -12.36
C ARG A 97 4.40 2.93 -12.02
N ASP A 98 5.13 3.38 -13.03
CA ASP A 98 6.46 3.96 -12.83
C ASP A 98 6.35 5.36 -12.26
N VAL A 99 5.39 6.15 -12.75
CA VAL A 99 5.04 7.48 -12.20
C VAL A 99 4.68 7.37 -10.71
N LEU A 100 3.81 6.43 -10.34
CA LEU A 100 3.39 6.26 -8.95
C LEU A 100 4.54 5.80 -8.04
N ARG A 101 5.48 5.00 -8.56
CA ARG A 101 6.67 4.56 -7.80
C ARG A 101 7.65 5.70 -7.59
N GLU A 102 7.88 6.50 -8.61
CA GLU A 102 8.75 7.68 -8.54
C GLU A 102 8.18 8.70 -7.55
N ASN A 103 6.88 9.00 -7.65
CA ASN A 103 6.20 9.87 -6.70
C ASN A 103 6.28 9.32 -5.29
N ALA A 104 5.97 8.04 -5.07
CA ALA A 104 6.07 7.44 -3.74
C ALA A 104 7.51 7.51 -3.18
N ARG A 105 8.54 7.27 -4.00
CA ARG A 105 9.93 7.45 -3.56
C ARG A 105 10.19 8.89 -3.13
N LYS A 106 9.77 9.86 -3.94
CA LYS A 106 9.96 11.28 -3.66
C LYS A 106 9.29 11.70 -2.35
N GLU A 107 8.02 11.36 -2.14
CA GLU A 107 7.29 11.68 -0.91
C GLU A 107 7.97 11.10 0.34
N PHE A 108 8.44 9.85 0.27
CA PHE A 108 9.15 9.22 1.39
C PHE A 108 10.55 9.80 1.62
N GLU A 109 11.22 10.28 0.58
CA GLU A 109 12.51 10.96 0.70
C GLU A 109 12.34 12.36 1.31
N GLU A 110 11.28 13.08 0.95
CA GLU A 110 10.94 14.38 1.53
C GLU A 110 10.58 14.27 3.02
N ALA A 111 9.81 13.25 3.40
CA ALA A 111 9.42 13.01 4.80
C ALA A 111 10.50 12.29 5.65
N ARG A 112 11.68 11.99 5.09
CA ARG A 112 12.70 11.14 5.74
C ARG A 112 13.21 11.67 7.08
N PHE A 113 13.26 13.00 7.22
CA PHE A 113 13.78 13.68 8.41
C PHE A 113 12.68 14.27 9.28
N GLU A 114 11.42 13.92 9.00
CA GLU A 114 10.32 14.35 9.84
C GLU A 114 10.48 13.73 11.24
N THR A 115 10.46 14.60 12.26
CA THR A 115 10.72 14.23 13.65
C THR A 115 9.47 14.39 14.51
N ASP A 116 8.49 15.19 14.06
CA ASP A 116 7.23 15.37 14.78
C ASP A 116 6.36 14.10 14.70
N PRO A 117 6.09 13.41 15.83
CA PRO A 117 5.32 12.18 15.84
C PRO A 117 3.87 12.37 15.33
N GLU A 118 3.28 13.55 15.50
CA GLU A 118 1.92 13.81 15.00
C GLU A 118 1.90 13.92 13.48
N VAL A 119 2.92 14.55 12.90
CA VAL A 119 3.05 14.67 11.44
C VAL A 119 3.30 13.29 10.83
N VAL A 120 4.22 12.50 11.40
CA VAL A 120 4.49 11.14 10.95
C VAL A 120 3.22 10.29 10.99
N THR A 121 2.47 10.34 12.09
CA THR A 121 1.22 9.57 12.24
C THR A 121 0.19 9.98 11.19
N ARG A 122 0.01 11.29 10.94
CA ARG A 122 -0.90 11.80 9.90
C ARG A 122 -0.52 11.33 8.50
N LEU A 123 0.78 11.35 8.18
CA LEU A 123 1.30 10.87 6.89
C LEU A 123 1.05 9.37 6.71
N LEU A 124 1.26 8.57 7.75
CA LEU A 124 1.02 7.12 7.70
C LEU A 124 -0.45 6.79 7.49
N ILE A 125 -1.35 7.38 8.29
CA ILE A 125 -2.80 7.16 8.17
C ILE A 125 -3.29 7.62 6.80
N GLY A 126 -2.95 8.85 6.40
CA GLY A 126 -3.36 9.40 5.10
C GLY A 126 -2.83 8.59 3.92
N GLY A 127 -1.60 8.08 4.02
CA GLY A 127 -1.02 7.20 3.01
C GLY A 127 -1.75 5.87 2.90
N HIS A 128 -2.10 5.24 4.02
CA HIS A 128 -2.88 4.00 4.03
C HIS A 128 -4.27 4.20 3.40
N ASP A 129 -4.98 5.25 3.80
CA ASP A 129 -6.30 5.57 3.27
C ASP A 129 -6.27 5.87 1.77
N ALA A 130 -5.23 6.56 1.30
CA ALA A 130 -5.02 6.85 -0.11
C ALA A 130 -4.78 5.58 -0.93
N VAL A 131 -3.96 4.66 -0.44
CA VAL A 131 -3.70 3.36 -1.10
C VAL A 131 -4.98 2.53 -1.17
N GLN A 132 -5.71 2.43 -0.06
CA GLN A 132 -6.97 1.68 0.00
C GLN A 132 -8.00 2.26 -0.97
N SER A 133 -8.19 3.58 -0.95
CA SER A 133 -9.10 4.29 -1.86
C SER A 133 -8.72 4.10 -3.33
N ALA A 134 -7.44 4.05 -3.66
CA ALA A 134 -6.97 3.82 -5.02
C ALA A 134 -7.27 2.40 -5.50
N LEU A 135 -7.08 1.40 -4.64
CA LEU A 135 -7.40 0.00 -4.94
C LEU A 135 -8.91 -0.22 -5.08
N ASP A 136 -9.73 0.43 -4.24
CA ASP A 136 -11.18 0.32 -4.34
C ASP A 136 -11.71 0.91 -5.65
N LYS A 137 -11.22 2.10 -6.03
CA LYS A 137 -11.53 2.71 -7.33
C LYS A 137 -11.11 1.84 -8.50
N LEU A 138 -9.93 1.21 -8.42
CA LEU A 138 -9.47 0.27 -9.43
C LEU A 138 -10.41 -0.93 -9.55
N ALA A 139 -10.77 -1.55 -8.42
CA ALA A 139 -11.67 -2.70 -8.40
C ALA A 139 -13.06 -2.35 -8.94
N GLU A 140 -13.58 -1.17 -8.60
CA GLU A 140 -14.85 -0.67 -9.12
C GLU A 140 -14.81 -0.51 -10.65
N LYS A 141 -13.74 0.09 -11.18
CA LYS A 141 -13.56 0.25 -12.63
C LYS A 141 -13.44 -1.09 -13.36
N GLN A 142 -12.77 -2.07 -12.76
CA GLN A 142 -12.72 -3.43 -13.30
C GLN A 142 -14.11 -4.08 -13.34
N ARG A 143 -14.91 -3.93 -12.28
CA ARG A 143 -16.30 -4.45 -12.25
C ARG A 143 -17.18 -3.79 -13.32
N GLN A 144 -17.10 -2.47 -13.47
CA GLN A 144 -17.85 -1.71 -14.49
C GLN A 144 -17.49 -2.18 -15.91
N GLN A 145 -16.21 -2.42 -16.18
CA GLN A 145 -15.74 -2.89 -17.48
C GLN A 145 -16.28 -4.30 -17.81
N ILE A 146 -16.24 -5.23 -16.85
CA ILE A 146 -16.77 -6.59 -17.02
C ILE A 146 -18.28 -6.57 -17.29
N GLN A 147 -19.03 -5.74 -16.56
CA GLN A 147 -20.48 -5.59 -16.78
C GLN A 147 -20.79 -5.02 -18.18
N LYS A 148 -20.02 -4.04 -18.64
CA LYS A 148 -20.16 -3.45 -19.97
C LYS A 148 -19.85 -4.46 -21.09
N GLU A 149 -18.85 -5.30 -20.91
CA GLU A 149 -18.51 -6.37 -21.86
C GLU A 149 -19.61 -7.44 -21.93
N ARG A 150 -20.23 -7.80 -20.80
CA ARG A 150 -21.35 -8.74 -20.75
C ARG A 150 -22.61 -8.21 -21.42
N GLY A 151 -22.96 -6.94 -21.22
CA GLY A 151 -24.13 -6.32 -21.87
C GLY A 151 -24.02 -6.24 -23.40
N ARG A 152 -22.82 -6.01 -23.92
CA ARG A 152 -22.58 -5.91 -25.38
C ARG A 152 -22.63 -7.25 -26.12
N GLY A 153 -22.55 -8.37 -25.41
CA GLY A 153 -22.62 -9.71 -26.00
C GLY A 153 -24.05 -10.23 -26.23
N GLY A 154 -25.07 -9.58 -25.66
CA GLY A 154 -26.47 -10.00 -25.75
C GLY A 154 -27.25 -9.43 -26.94
N ASP A 155 -26.78 -8.35 -27.56
CA ASP A 155 -27.52 -7.62 -28.63
C ASP A 155 -27.21 -8.13 -30.06
N GLN A 156 -26.65 -9.33 -30.21
CA GLN A 156 -26.31 -9.92 -31.53
C GLN A 156 -27.09 -11.21 -31.86
N GLN A 157 -28.26 -11.43 -31.25
CA GLN A 157 -29.15 -12.56 -31.58
C GLN A 157 -30.50 -12.08 -32.10
#